data_AF-A0A3Q3VU33-F1
#
_entry.id   AF-A0A3Q3VU33-F1
#
_cell.length_a   1.000
_cell.length_b   1.000
_cell.length_c   1.000
_cell.angle_alpha   90.00
_cell.angle_beta   90.00
_cell.angle_gamma   90.00
#
_symmetry.space_group_name_H-M   'P 1'
#
loop_
_entity.id
_entity.type
_entity.pdbx_description
1 polymer ?
#
loop_
_entity_poly.entity_id
_entity_poly.type
_entity_poly.pdbx_seq_one_letter_code
_entity_poly.pdbx_strand_id
1 'polypeptide(L)'
;TADSMAKNRNISLLESELYYLISRFLTTGPCRRTAEVLVSELEEYQLLPGRLDWLGDEHPRTYEDVIAANRHIAPDHLLRICKQIGPILDKEVPSCVPGVHSLLGSGKQSMLRTAKGIVFIVFLLIENYNESFQSFLIIYEKQQ
;
A
#
# COMPACT_ATOMS: atom_id res chain seq x y z
N THR A 1 -31.57 9.93 -5.41
CA THR A 1 -30.67 8.76 -5.42
C THR A 1 -29.85 8.62 -6.71
N ALA A 2 -29.67 9.70 -7.50
CA ALA A 2 -28.83 9.72 -8.70
C ALA A 2 -27.43 10.33 -8.48
N ASP A 3 -27.11 10.71 -7.24
CA ASP A 3 -25.96 11.57 -6.89
C ASP A 3 -24.72 10.78 -6.42
N SER A 4 -24.83 9.45 -6.25
CA SER A 4 -23.70 8.56 -5.96
C SER A 4 -23.05 7.94 -7.21
N MET A 5 -23.75 7.98 -8.36
CA MET A 5 -23.30 7.35 -9.62
C MET A 5 -22.28 8.20 -10.40
N ALA A 6 -22.12 9.48 -10.07
CA ALA A 6 -21.28 10.44 -10.80
C ALA A 6 -19.89 10.68 -10.17
N LYS A 7 -19.46 9.84 -9.22
CA LYS A 7 -18.14 9.94 -8.57
C LYS A 7 -17.08 8.98 -9.10
N ASN A 8 -17.39 8.16 -10.12
CA ASN A 8 -16.39 7.29 -10.73
C ASN A 8 -15.72 7.98 -11.94
N ARG A 9 -15.02 9.07 -11.69
CA ARG A 9 -14.12 9.70 -12.67
C ARG A 9 -12.77 9.84 -11.99
N ASN A 10 -11.80 9.07 -12.47
CA ASN A 10 -10.40 9.00 -12.02
C ASN A 10 -10.10 8.02 -10.89
N ILE A 11 -10.58 6.78 -10.96
CA ILE A 11 -9.85 5.68 -10.33
C ILE A 11 -8.59 5.45 -11.15
N SER A 12 -7.44 5.48 -10.50
CA SER A 12 -6.17 5.26 -11.18
C SER A 12 -6.08 3.80 -11.65
N LEU A 13 -5.37 3.56 -12.75
CA LEU A 13 -5.12 2.20 -13.25
C LEU A 13 -4.55 1.30 -12.15
N LEU A 14 -3.68 1.85 -11.29
CA LEU A 14 -3.09 1.14 -10.16
C LEU A 14 -4.15 0.71 -9.11
N GLU A 15 -5.12 1.56 -8.81
CA GLU A 15 -6.21 1.23 -7.89
C GLU A 15 -7.09 0.11 -8.46
N SER A 16 -7.43 0.18 -9.75
CA SER A 16 -8.15 -0.88 -10.46
C SER A 16 -7.40 -2.22 -10.46
N GLU A 17 -6.10 -2.20 -10.73
CA GLU A 17 -5.24 -3.38 -10.63
C GLU A 17 -5.18 -3.93 -9.21
N LEU A 18 -5.12 -3.06 -8.20
CA LEU A 18 -5.11 -3.46 -6.81
C LEU A 18 -6.43 -4.14 -6.41
N TYR A 19 -7.57 -3.59 -6.79
CA TYR A 19 -8.88 -4.23 -6.58
C TYR A 19 -8.94 -5.62 -7.21
N TYR A 20 -8.48 -5.74 -8.45
CA TYR A 20 -8.37 -7.03 -9.12
C TYR A 20 -7.47 -8.01 -8.34
N LEU A 21 -6.28 -7.58 -7.92
CA LEU A 21 -5.35 -8.43 -7.16
C LEU A 21 -5.91 -8.87 -5.79
N ILE A 22 -6.62 -7.98 -5.10
CA ILE A 22 -7.30 -8.29 -3.83
C ILE A 22 -8.37 -9.35 -4.07
N SER A 23 -9.22 -9.18 -5.09
CA SER A 23 -10.25 -10.16 -5.42
C SER A 23 -9.65 -11.55 -5.71
N ARG A 24 -8.58 -11.62 -6.50
CA ARG A 24 -7.85 -12.86 -6.83
C ARG A 24 -7.27 -13.54 -5.60
N PHE A 25 -6.71 -12.77 -4.67
CA PHE A 25 -6.19 -13.29 -3.41
C PHE A 25 -7.29 -13.92 -2.56
N LEU A 26 -8.45 -13.25 -2.45
CA LEU A 26 -9.58 -13.72 -1.66
C LEU A 26 -10.22 -14.99 -2.26
N THR A 27 -10.28 -15.14 -3.58
CA THR A 27 -10.87 -16.32 -4.25
C THR A 27 -10.21 -17.63 -3.82
N THR A 28 -8.89 -17.63 -3.63
CA THR A 28 -8.14 -18.82 -3.16
C THR A 28 -8.12 -19.00 -1.65
N GLY A 29 -8.60 -18.00 -0.90
CA GLY A 29 -8.58 -17.99 0.57
C GLY A 29 -9.85 -18.55 1.22
N PRO A 30 -9.98 -18.39 2.55
CA PRO A 30 -11.19 -18.75 3.29
C PRO A 30 -12.36 -17.79 3.02
N CYS A 31 -12.07 -16.58 2.54
CA CYS A 31 -13.05 -15.50 2.31
C CYS A 31 -13.70 -15.54 0.92
N ARG A 32 -14.10 -16.73 0.45
CA ARG A 32 -14.64 -16.91 -0.92
C ARG A 32 -15.93 -16.14 -1.18
N ARG A 33 -16.85 -16.15 -0.21
CA ARG A 33 -18.10 -15.38 -0.27
C ARG A 33 -17.85 -13.88 -0.43
N THR A 34 -16.85 -13.34 0.28
CA THR A 34 -16.44 -11.95 0.13
C THR A 34 -15.83 -11.69 -1.25
N ALA A 35 -15.07 -12.64 -1.80
CA ALA A 35 -14.52 -12.53 -3.14
C ALA A 35 -15.63 -12.44 -4.20
N GLU A 36 -16.66 -13.28 -4.10
CA GLU A 36 -17.81 -13.27 -5.03
C GLU A 36 -18.54 -11.93 -4.99
N VAL A 37 -18.86 -11.42 -3.80
CA VAL A 37 -19.49 -10.10 -3.64
C VAL A 37 -18.62 -8.99 -4.20
N LEU A 38 -17.32 -9.01 -3.90
CA LEU A 38 -16.37 -8.02 -4.40
C LEU A 38 -16.32 -8.04 -5.93
N VAL A 39 -16.26 -9.22 -6.56
CA VAL A 39 -16.26 -9.34 -8.03
C VAL A 39 -17.52 -8.70 -8.63
N SER A 40 -18.69 -8.97 -8.07
CA SER A 40 -19.94 -8.34 -8.52
C SER A 40 -19.91 -6.82 -8.39
N GLU A 41 -19.38 -6.27 -7.29
CA GLU A 41 -19.23 -4.83 -7.09
C GLU A 41 -18.22 -4.22 -8.08
N LEU A 42 -17.12 -4.92 -8.40
CA LEU A 42 -16.13 -4.46 -9.37
C LEU A 42 -16.73 -4.33 -10.77
N GLU A 43 -17.62 -5.22 -11.15
CA GLU A 43 -18.34 -5.16 -12.43
C GLU A 43 -19.46 -4.10 -12.40
N GLU A 44 -20.25 -4.03 -11.34
CA GLU A 44 -21.33 -3.04 -11.20
C GLU A 44 -20.79 -1.61 -11.29
N TYR A 45 -19.69 -1.35 -10.58
CA TYR A 45 -19.07 -0.02 -10.54
C TYR A 45 -18.03 0.20 -11.63
N GLN A 46 -17.77 -0.78 -12.51
CA GLN A 46 -16.77 -0.69 -13.60
C GLN A 46 -15.38 -0.29 -13.09
N LEU A 47 -14.92 -0.97 -12.03
CA LEU A 47 -13.67 -0.69 -11.33
C LEU A 47 -12.49 -1.47 -11.91
N LEU A 48 -12.75 -2.40 -12.82
CA LEU A 48 -11.73 -3.22 -13.47
C LEU A 48 -10.97 -2.41 -14.54
N PRO A 49 -9.69 -2.76 -14.80
CA PRO A 49 -8.91 -2.09 -15.83
C PRO A 49 -9.56 -2.28 -17.22
N GLY A 50 -10.03 -1.16 -17.78
CA GLY A 50 -10.65 -1.09 -19.11
C GLY A 50 -9.68 -1.47 -20.23
N ARG A 51 -10.21 -1.76 -21.41
CA ARG A 51 -9.40 -1.93 -22.64
C ARG A 51 -9.39 -0.62 -23.40
N LEU A 52 -8.21 -0.14 -23.76
CA LEU A 52 -8.08 0.94 -24.74
C LEU A 52 -8.21 0.36 -26.15
N ASP A 53 -9.05 0.98 -26.96
CA ASP A 53 -9.05 0.75 -28.40
C ASP A 53 -7.88 1.49 -29.09
N TRP A 54 -7.77 1.35 -30.41
CA TRP A 54 -6.76 2.05 -31.21
C TRP A 54 -7.02 3.56 -31.35
N LEU A 55 -8.21 4.05 -30.99
CA LEU A 55 -8.57 5.47 -30.92
C LEU A 55 -8.27 6.08 -29.54
N GLY A 56 -7.97 5.25 -28.53
CA GLY A 56 -7.71 5.64 -27.16
C GLY A 56 -8.96 5.65 -26.25
N ASP A 57 -10.09 5.12 -26.71
CA ASP A 57 -11.33 5.02 -25.95
C ASP A 57 -11.30 3.80 -25.01
N GLU A 58 -11.72 4.00 -23.76
CA GLU A 58 -11.80 2.95 -22.75
C GLU A 58 -13.10 2.15 -22.86
N HIS A 59 -12.95 0.83 -22.97
CA HIS A 59 -14.04 -0.12 -22.97
C HIS A 59 -14.08 -0.93 -21.67
N PRO A 60 -15.27 -1.09 -21.07
CA PRO A 60 -15.47 -1.91 -19.89
C PRO A 60 -15.12 -3.37 -20.18
N ARG A 61 -14.63 -4.10 -19.17
CA ARG A 61 -14.33 -5.53 -19.24
C ARG A 61 -15.05 -6.29 -18.13
N THR A 62 -15.42 -7.53 -18.44
CA THR A 62 -15.88 -8.49 -17.42
C THR A 62 -14.70 -8.98 -16.59
N TYR A 63 -15.00 -9.51 -15.41
CA TYR A 63 -14.00 -10.09 -14.54
C TYR A 63 -13.31 -11.31 -15.20
N GLU A 64 -14.07 -12.15 -15.90
CA GLU A 64 -13.52 -13.29 -16.63
C GLU A 64 -12.55 -12.85 -17.74
N ASP A 65 -12.85 -11.76 -18.45
CA ASP A 65 -11.97 -11.23 -19.50
C ASP A 65 -10.63 -10.76 -18.92
N VAL A 66 -10.65 -10.12 -17.74
CA VAL A 66 -9.44 -9.68 -17.05
C VAL A 66 -8.61 -10.89 -16.60
N ILE A 67 -9.24 -11.95 -16.09
CA ILE A 67 -8.54 -13.21 -15.76
C ILE A 67 -7.94 -13.84 -17.01
N ALA A 68 -8.71 -13.90 -18.10
CA ALA A 68 -8.28 -14.51 -19.35
C ALA A 68 -7.10 -13.77 -19.99
N ALA A 69 -7.06 -12.42 -19.88
CA ALA A 69 -5.94 -11.61 -20.31
C ALA A 69 -4.71 -11.76 -19.38
N ASN A 70 -4.94 -11.93 -18.08
CA ASN A 70 -3.89 -11.94 -17.05
C ASN A 70 -3.61 -13.34 -16.48
N ARG A 71 -3.57 -14.37 -17.33
CA ARG A 71 -3.33 -15.78 -16.92
C ARG A 71 -1.99 -16.01 -16.20
N HIS A 72 -1.01 -15.15 -16.46
CA HIS A 72 0.31 -15.19 -15.83
C HIS A 72 0.28 -14.73 -14.36
N ILE A 73 -0.79 -14.05 -13.93
CA ILE A 73 -0.94 -13.54 -12.56
C ILE A 73 -1.56 -14.63 -11.68
N ALA A 74 -0.71 -15.22 -10.84
CA ALA A 74 -1.14 -16.20 -9.84
C ALA A 74 -2.02 -15.54 -8.74
N PRO A 75 -2.95 -16.27 -8.11
CA PRO A 75 -3.78 -15.73 -7.03
C PRO A 75 -2.99 -15.19 -5.83
N ASP A 76 -1.80 -15.72 -5.57
CA ASP A 76 -0.89 -15.30 -4.50
C ASP A 76 0.07 -14.18 -4.92
N HIS A 77 -0.10 -13.60 -6.12
CA HIS A 77 0.81 -12.59 -6.68
C HIS A 77 0.97 -11.37 -5.77
N LEU A 78 -0.14 -10.84 -5.23
CA LEU A 78 -0.10 -9.71 -4.29
C LEU A 78 0.76 -10.03 -3.05
N LEU A 79 0.62 -11.23 -2.50
CA LEU A 79 1.41 -11.68 -1.36
C LEU A 79 2.91 -11.82 -1.71
N ARG A 80 3.24 -12.26 -2.93
CA ARG A 80 4.63 -12.33 -3.40
C ARG A 80 5.26 -10.94 -3.50
N ILE A 81 4.55 -9.96 -4.05
CA ILE A 81 4.99 -8.56 -4.09
C ILE A 81 5.29 -8.08 -2.67
N CYS A 82 4.35 -8.25 -1.75
CA CYS A 82 4.51 -7.84 -0.35
C CYS A 82 5.74 -8.47 0.34
N LYS A 83 6.06 -9.74 0.02
CA LYS A 83 7.27 -10.42 0.54
C LYS A 83 8.57 -9.89 -0.05
N GLN A 84 8.56 -9.48 -1.32
CA GLN A 84 9.73 -8.97 -2.01
C GLN A 84 10.12 -7.55 -1.57
N ILE A 85 9.15 -6.73 -1.18
CA ILE A 85 9.41 -5.34 -0.77
C ILE A 85 10.32 -5.28 0.47
N GLY A 86 10.19 -6.22 1.41
CA GLY A 86 10.91 -6.17 2.70
C GLY A 86 12.44 -6.19 2.52
N PRO A 87 13.00 -7.21 1.87
CA PRO A 87 14.43 -7.29 1.60
C PRO A 87 14.96 -6.16 0.70
N ILE A 88 14.15 -5.63 -0.23
CA ILE A 88 14.53 -4.50 -1.08
C ILE A 88 14.66 -3.24 -0.22
N LEU A 89 13.69 -3.00 0.66
CA LEU A 89 13.66 -1.82 1.51
C LEU A 89 14.75 -1.86 2.59
N ASP A 90 15.11 -3.03 3.10
CA ASP A 90 16.20 -3.20 4.08
C ASP A 90 17.57 -2.81 3.52
N LYS A 91 17.78 -2.87 2.19
CA LYS A 91 19.02 -2.42 1.54
C LYS A 91 19.15 -0.89 1.54
N GLU A 92 18.05 -0.19 1.28
CA GLU A 92 18.03 1.27 1.17
C GLU A 92 17.87 1.96 2.52
N VAL A 93 17.03 1.40 3.39
CA VAL A 93 16.70 1.96 4.70
C VAL A 93 16.62 0.82 5.71
N PRO A 94 17.66 0.54 6.50
CA PRO A 94 17.68 -0.62 7.39
C PRO A 94 16.58 -0.52 8.46
N SER A 95 15.95 -1.66 8.73
CA SER A 95 14.99 -1.82 9.83
C SER A 95 15.73 -1.93 11.17
N CYS A 96 15.02 -1.75 12.29
CA CYS A 96 15.61 -1.91 13.63
C CYS A 96 16.00 -3.35 13.95
N VAL A 97 15.35 -4.33 13.33
CA VAL A 97 15.53 -5.76 13.59
C VAL A 97 15.70 -6.47 12.24
N PRO A 98 16.91 -6.96 11.92
CA PRO A 98 17.16 -7.61 10.64
C PRO A 98 16.24 -8.82 10.41
N GLY A 99 15.69 -8.93 9.21
CA GLY A 99 14.91 -10.09 8.78
C GLY A 99 13.46 -10.15 9.27
N VAL A 100 13.01 -9.18 10.08
CA VAL A 100 11.59 -9.07 10.47
C VAL A 100 10.91 -8.07 9.55
N HIS A 101 9.99 -8.55 8.72
CA HIS A 101 9.16 -7.72 7.84
C HIS A 101 7.69 -7.93 8.17
N SER A 102 7.03 -6.87 8.60
CA SER A 102 5.58 -6.87 8.85
C SER A 102 4.91 -5.83 7.96
N LEU A 103 3.91 -6.26 7.18
CA LEU A 103 3.07 -5.36 6.39
C LEU A 103 2.22 -4.43 7.28
N LEU A 104 2.03 -4.82 8.54
CA LEU A 104 1.29 -4.05 9.55
C LEU A 104 2.24 -3.36 10.55
N GLY A 105 3.55 -3.36 10.27
CA GLY A 105 4.54 -2.68 11.09
C GLY A 105 4.39 -1.16 11.01
N SER A 106 4.74 -0.48 12.10
CA SER A 106 4.73 0.99 12.18
C SER A 106 6.15 1.55 12.39
N GLY A 107 6.34 2.82 12.10
CA GLY A 107 7.61 3.53 12.26
C GLY A 107 8.76 2.84 11.52
N LYS A 108 9.82 2.47 12.24
CA LYS A 108 11.04 1.84 11.68
C LYS A 108 10.84 0.40 11.21
N GLN A 109 9.71 -0.23 11.54
CA GLN A 109 9.32 -1.56 11.02
C GLN A 109 8.28 -1.46 9.89
N SER A 110 7.85 -0.25 9.53
CA SER A 110 6.94 -0.04 8.41
C SER A 110 7.60 -0.39 7.08
N MET A 111 6.80 -0.96 6.18
CA MET A 111 7.16 -1.22 4.78
C MET A 111 7.11 0.03 3.90
N LEU A 112 6.62 1.16 4.45
CA LEU A 112 6.57 2.46 3.79
C LEU A 112 7.54 3.47 4.43
N ARG A 113 8.56 2.98 5.17
CA ARG A 113 9.53 3.86 5.81
C ARG A 113 10.39 4.58 4.77
N THR A 114 10.61 5.87 5.01
CA THR A 114 11.46 6.71 4.17
C THR A 114 12.59 7.28 5.01
N ALA A 115 13.77 7.50 4.42
CA ALA A 115 14.91 8.12 5.10
C ALA A 115 14.54 9.45 5.79
N LYS A 116 13.70 10.28 5.16
CA LYS A 116 13.16 11.52 5.76
C LYS A 116 12.29 11.29 7.00
N GLY A 117 11.46 10.24 7.02
CA GLY A 117 10.58 9.93 8.14
C GLY A 117 11.35 9.51 9.39
N ILE A 118 12.50 8.85 9.22
CA ILE A 118 13.41 8.50 10.32
C ILE A 118 14.01 9.77 10.94
N VAL A 119 14.47 10.71 10.10
CA VAL A 119 15.04 11.99 10.58
C VAL A 119 13.97 12.83 11.28
N PHE A 120 12.75 12.88 10.76
CA PHE A 120 11.65 13.64 11.36
C PHE A 120 11.21 13.08 12.73
N ILE A 121 11.14 11.75 12.89
CA ILE A 121 10.84 11.13 14.18
C ILE A 121 11.98 11.37 15.18
N VAL A 122 13.25 11.28 14.75
CA VAL A 122 14.39 11.61 15.61
C VAL A 122 14.35 13.08 16.03
N PHE A 123 14.04 14.00 15.10
CA PHE A 123 13.90 15.43 15.40
C PHE A 123 12.77 15.70 16.40
N LEU A 124 11.59 15.09 16.22
CA LEU A 124 10.46 15.23 17.15
C LEU A 124 10.74 14.59 18.52
N LEU A 125 11.44 13.46 18.56
CA LEU A 125 11.85 12.84 19.83
C LEU A 125 12.91 13.69 20.53
N ILE A 126 13.84 14.31 19.80
CA ILE A 126 14.79 15.27 20.36
C ILE A 126 14.03 16.47 20.90
N GLU A 127 13.13 17.10 20.13
CA GLU A 127 12.33 18.24 20.59
C GLU A 127 11.45 17.91 21.81
N ASN A 128 10.82 16.73 21.85
CA ASN A 128 10.04 16.28 23.02
C ASN A 128 10.90 15.91 24.25
N TYR A 129 12.15 15.45 24.05
CA TYR A 129 13.08 15.18 25.15
C TYR A 129 13.87 16.44 25.59
N ASN A 130 13.77 17.56 24.88
CA ASN A 130 14.60 18.75 25.11
C ASN A 130 14.02 19.77 26.11
N GLU A 131 12.91 19.47 26.79
CA GLU A 131 12.44 20.32 27.90
C GLU A 131 13.28 20.11 29.19
N SER A 132 13.96 18.98 29.36
CA SER A 132 14.82 18.72 30.54
C SER A 132 16.33 18.84 30.29
N PHE A 133 16.79 18.87 29.05
CA PHE A 133 18.22 18.98 28.73
C PHE A 133 18.74 20.42 28.66
N GLN A 134 17.86 21.41 28.45
CA GLN A 134 18.20 22.83 28.56
C GLN A 134 18.76 23.17 29.96
N SER A 135 18.25 22.55 31.03
CA SER A 135 18.78 22.76 32.38
C SER A 135 20.14 22.09 32.61
N PHE A 136 20.41 20.95 31.95
CA PHE A 136 21.68 20.22 32.12
C PHE A 136 22.84 20.86 31.34
N LEU A 137 22.57 21.45 30.18
CA LEU A 137 23.59 22.16 29.39
C LEU A 137 24.02 23.49 30.06
N ILE A 138 23.07 24.21 30.67
CA ILE A 138 23.36 25.46 31.42
C ILE A 138 24.22 25.20 32.67
N ILE A 139 24.11 24.03 33.31
CA ILE A 139 24.94 23.68 34.47
C ILE A 139 26.37 23.32 34.03
N TYR A 140 26.54 22.65 32.89
CA TYR A 140 27.86 22.27 32.38
C TYR A 140 28.68 23.48 31.91
N GLU A 141 28.04 24.52 31.37
CA GLU A 141 28.70 25.73 30.87
C GLU A 141 29.10 26.72 31.97
N LYS A 142 28.63 26.55 33.21
CA LYS A 142 29.00 27.39 34.38
C LYS A 142 30.12 26.81 35.25
N GLN A 143 30.71 25.69 34.85
CA GLN A 143 31.83 25.03 35.54
C GLN A 143 33.14 25.02 34.72
N GLN A 144 33.20 25.80 33.63
CA GLN A 144 34.44 26.25 32.98
C GLN A 144 34.54 27.78 33.10
#